data_AF-A0A0M4H2K9-F1
#
_entry.id   AF-A0A0M4H2K9-F1
#
_cell.length_a   1.000
_cell.length_b   1.000
_cell.length_c   1.000
_cell.angle_alpha   90.00
_cell.angle_beta   90.00
_cell.angle_gamma   90.00
#
_symmetry.space_group_name_H-M   'P 1'
#
loop_
_entity.id
_entity.type
_entity.pdbx_description
1 polymer ?
#
loop_
_entity_poly.entity_id
_entity_poly.type
_entity_poly.pdbx_seq_one_letter_code
_entity_poly.pdbx_strand_id
1 'polypeptide(L)'
;MNTVDIFTALFGMGFIGTAIGWIVERKKRNAETQTIDIENRGKQIQQYKDMLDDLPMRYEKKFKEFEELYNRKIQLLEDEIAVQKRVIASLKAENSELRKKIKGYADNSIT
;
A
#
# COMPACT_ATOMS: atom_id res chain seq x y z
N MET A 1 17.28 51.94 60.20
CA MET A 1 16.50 50.99 59.38
C MET A 1 15.51 50.33 60.33
N ASN A 2 14.20 50.46 60.12
CA ASN A 2 13.21 49.93 61.06
C ASN A 2 13.10 48.41 60.91
N THR A 3 12.79 47.70 62.00
CA THR A 3 12.58 46.24 62.00
C THR A 3 11.50 45.78 61.02
N VAL A 4 10.52 46.64 60.75
CA VAL A 4 9.47 46.43 59.74
C VAL A 4 10.04 46.44 58.31
N ASP A 5 11.03 47.28 58.01
CA ASP A 5 11.64 47.37 56.68
C ASP A 5 12.47 46.11 56.35
N ILE A 6 13.14 45.55 57.37
CA ILE A 6 13.92 44.30 57.23
C ILE A 6 12.97 43.12 57.00
N PHE A 7 11.86 43.05 57.73
CA PHE A 7 10.85 41.99 57.55
C PHE A 7 10.20 42.06 56.16
N THR A 8 9.90 43.27 55.68
CA THR A 8 9.30 43.50 54.35
C THR A 8 10.30 43.20 53.23
N ALA A 9 11.59 43.47 53.42
CA ALA A 9 12.63 43.13 52.46
C ALA A 9 12.94 41.61 52.42
N LEU A 10 12.99 40.93 53.58
CA LEU A 10 13.31 39.50 53.65
C LEU A 10 12.14 38.63 53.19
N PHE A 11 10.91 38.94 53.63
CA PHE A 11 9.72 38.15 53.30
C PHE A 11 8.95 38.69 52.09
N GLY A 12 8.82 40.01 51.93
CA GLY A 12 8.05 40.61 50.84
C GLY A 12 8.71 40.50 49.47
N MET A 13 9.99 40.87 49.36
CA MET A 13 10.70 40.78 48.07
C MET A 13 11.07 39.33 47.69
N GLY A 14 11.39 38.47 48.67
CA GLY A 14 11.68 37.06 48.44
C GLY A 14 10.48 36.24 47.95
N PHE A 15 9.29 36.48 48.51
CA PHE A 15 8.06 35.81 48.06
C PHE A 15 7.57 36.31 46.70
N ILE A 16 7.69 37.62 46.43
CA ILE A 16 7.26 38.18 45.14
C ILE A 16 8.16 37.65 44.01
N GLY A 17 9.48 37.58 44.22
CA GLY A 17 10.42 37.02 43.24
C GLY A 17 10.15 35.54 42.92
N THR A 18 9.87 34.72 43.93
CA THR A 18 9.57 33.30 43.75
C THR A 18 8.19 33.06 43.13
N ALA A 19 7.18 33.86 43.50
CA ALA A 19 5.84 33.78 42.90
C ALA A 19 5.83 34.20 41.43
N ILE A 20 6.56 35.27 41.07
CA ILE A 20 6.70 35.70 39.67
C ILE A 20 7.47 34.64 38.86
N GLY A 21 8.56 34.09 39.42
CA GLY A 21 9.31 33.01 38.78
C GLY A 21 8.44 31.79 38.45
N TRP A 22 7.62 31.35 39.42
CA TRP A 22 6.71 30.21 39.23
C TRP A 22 5.64 30.45 38.15
N ILE A 23 5.08 31.66 38.08
CA ILE A 23 4.09 32.02 37.04
C ILE A 23 4.73 32.05 35.65
N VAL A 24 5.95 32.57 35.53
CA VAL A 24 6.70 32.62 34.26
C VAL A 24 7.07 31.23 33.79
N GLU A 25 7.52 30.37 34.70
CA GLU A 25 7.88 28.99 34.39
C GLU A 25 6.67 28.14 33.96
N ARG A 26 5.50 28.37 34.59
CA ARG A 26 4.24 27.74 34.18
C ARG A 26 3.78 28.18 32.79
N LYS A 27 3.95 29.47 32.45
CA LYS A 27 3.68 29.98 31.10
C LYS A 27 4.64 29.39 30.06
N LYS A 28 5.93 29.28 30.38
CA LYS A 28 6.92 28.63 29.50
C LYS A 28 6.58 27.16 29.25
N ARG A 29 6.28 26.38 30.31
CA ARG A 29 5.83 24.99 30.17
C ARG A 29 4.59 24.85 29.30
N ASN A 30 3.58 25.69 29.51
CA ASN A 30 2.36 25.63 28.69
C ASN A 30 2.60 25.97 27.21
N ALA A 31 3.50 26.92 26.93
CA ALA A 31 3.90 27.24 25.56
C ALA A 31 4.67 26.08 24.92
N GLU A 32 5.61 25.47 25.63
CA GLU A 32 6.35 24.29 25.19
C GLU A 32 5.42 23.12 24.87
N THR A 33 4.45 22.82 25.76
CA THR A 33 3.45 21.76 25.52
C THR A 33 2.58 22.05 24.29
N GLN A 34 2.17 23.31 24.08
CA GLN A 34 1.43 23.70 22.87
C GLN A 34 2.26 23.52 21.60
N THR A 35 3.55 23.90 21.62
CA THR A 35 4.43 23.66 20.47
C THR A 35 4.64 22.17 20.19
N ILE A 36 4.79 21.33 21.22
CA ILE A 36 4.92 19.86 21.07
C ILE A 36 3.63 19.27 20.47
N ASP A 37 2.45 19.70 20.94
CA ASP A 37 1.18 19.25 20.38
C ASP A 37 0.98 19.69 18.92
N ILE A 38 1.41 20.90 18.57
CA ILE A 38 1.36 21.41 17.19
C ILE A 38 2.32 20.61 16.30
N GLU A 39 3.54 20.33 16.76
CA GLU A 39 4.52 19.54 16.02
C GLU A 39 4.04 18.09 15.79
N ASN A 40 3.42 17.47 16.80
CA ASN A 40 2.83 16.15 16.69
C ASN A 40 1.64 16.12 15.71
N ARG A 41 0.77 17.13 15.75
CA ARG A 41 -0.31 17.26 14.75
C ARG A 41 0.22 17.49 13.34
N GLY A 42 1.29 18.27 13.20
CA GLY A 42 2.00 18.46 11.93
C GLY A 42 2.55 17.15 11.37
N LYS A 43 3.17 16.33 12.23
CA LYS A 43 3.66 14.99 11.85
C LYS A 43 2.53 14.05 11.41
N GLN A 44 1.39 14.06 12.10
CA GLN A 44 0.23 13.25 11.71
C GLN A 44 -0.35 13.68 10.36
N ILE A 45 -0.50 14.99 10.12
CA ILE A 45 -0.98 15.52 8.84
C ILE A 45 -0.01 15.16 7.71
N GLN A 46 1.31 15.22 7.97
CA GLN A 46 2.31 14.80 6.99
C GLN A 46 2.21 13.31 6.67
N GLN A 47 2.07 12.45 7.68
CA GLN A 47 1.87 11.01 7.48
C GLN A 47 0.61 10.70 6.65
N TYR A 48 -0.50 11.41 6.92
CA TYR A 48 -1.71 11.25 6.11
C TYR A 48 -1.52 11.74 4.67
N LYS A 49 -0.77 12.83 4.45
CA LYS A 49 -0.40 13.27 3.10
C LYS A 49 0.45 12.24 2.37
N ASP A 50 1.49 11.73 3.02
CA ASP A 50 2.39 10.75 2.43
C ASP A 50 1.62 9.46 2.03
N MET A 51 0.66 9.03 2.85
CA MET A 51 -0.23 7.90 2.52
C MET A 51 -1.18 8.20 1.35
N LEU A 52 -1.72 9.43 1.27
CA LEU A 52 -2.60 9.84 0.17
C LEU A 52 -1.83 10.01 -1.15
N ASP A 53 -0.58 10.48 -1.09
CA ASP A 53 0.28 10.64 -2.27
C ASP A 53 0.80 9.30 -2.80
N ASP A 54 0.99 8.31 -1.93
CA ASP A 54 1.40 6.94 -2.31
C ASP A 54 0.24 6.10 -2.88
N LEU A 55 -1.01 6.42 -2.52
CA LEU A 55 -2.20 5.66 -2.96
C LEU A 55 -2.32 5.55 -4.49
N PRO A 56 -2.28 6.66 -5.26
CA PRO A 56 -2.35 6.62 -6.72
C PRO A 56 -1.25 5.75 -7.33
N MET A 57 -0.02 5.89 -6.85
CA MET A 57 1.13 5.12 -7.33
C MET A 57 0.95 3.62 -7.07
N ARG A 58 0.45 3.25 -5.88
CA ARG A 58 0.14 1.85 -5.56
C ARG A 58 -0.98 1.29 -6.41
N TYR A 59 -2.04 2.06 -6.67
CA TYR A 59 -3.14 1.63 -7.53
C TYR A 59 -2.68 1.47 -8.97
N GLU A 60 -1.90 2.41 -9.51
CA GLU A 60 -1.36 2.29 -10.86
C GLU A 60 -0.45 1.08 -11.00
N LYS A 61 0.44 0.85 -10.02
CA LYS A 61 1.29 -0.34 -9.99
C LYS A 61 0.47 -1.62 -9.95
N LYS A 62 -0.55 -1.69 -9.09
CA LYS A 62 -1.42 -2.87 -8.98
C LYS A 62 -2.23 -3.10 -10.25
N PHE A 63 -2.68 -2.03 -10.89
CA PHE A 63 -3.40 -2.10 -12.15
C PHE A 63 -2.50 -2.64 -13.27
N LYS A 64 -1.27 -2.13 -13.41
CA LYS A 64 -0.28 -2.65 -14.37
C LYS A 64 0.07 -4.11 -14.11
N GLU A 65 0.32 -4.48 -12.85
CA GLU A 65 0.58 -5.88 -12.47
C GLU A 65 -0.60 -6.79 -12.88
N PHE A 66 -1.83 -6.34 -12.65
CA PHE A 66 -3.04 -7.07 -13.02
C PHE A 66 -3.18 -7.19 -14.53
N GLU A 67 -3.04 -6.10 -15.27
CA GLU A 67 -3.09 -6.07 -16.73
C GLU A 67 -2.06 -7.04 -17.34
N GLU A 68 -0.81 -7.02 -16.87
CA GLU A 68 0.23 -7.95 -17.31
C GLU A 68 -0.11 -9.42 -17.01
N LEU A 69 -0.74 -9.69 -15.86
CA LEU A 69 -1.17 -11.03 -15.49
C LEU A 69 -2.26 -11.55 -16.43
N TYR A 70 -3.25 -10.70 -16.72
CA TYR A 70 -4.33 -11.04 -17.64
C TYR A 70 -3.83 -11.21 -19.08
N ASN A 71 -2.97 -10.32 -19.55
CA ASN A 71 -2.39 -10.43 -20.89
C ASN A 71 -1.60 -11.73 -21.05
N ARG A 72 -0.79 -12.11 -20.06
CA ARG A 72 -0.10 -13.42 -20.06
C ARG A 72 -1.08 -14.59 -20.04
N LYS A 73 -2.15 -14.49 -19.27
CA LYS A 73 -3.16 -15.55 -19.21
C LYS A 73 -3.93 -15.70 -20.53
N ILE A 74 -4.25 -14.59 -21.19
CA ILE A 74 -4.87 -14.59 -22.52
C ILE A 74 -3.95 -15.28 -23.52
N GLN A 75 -2.67 -14.90 -23.58
CA GLN A 75 -1.70 -15.52 -24.47
C GLN A 75 -1.56 -17.04 -24.24
N LEU A 76 -1.47 -17.47 -22.98
CA LEU A 76 -1.40 -18.90 -22.66
C LEU A 76 -2.64 -19.67 -23.13
N LEU A 77 -3.83 -19.09 -22.96
CA LEU A 77 -5.08 -19.70 -23.41
C LEU A 77 -5.16 -19.74 -24.94
N GLU A 78 -4.69 -18.71 -25.63
CA GLU A 78 -4.61 -18.68 -27.09
C GLU A 78 -3.66 -19.76 -27.63
N ASP A 79 -2.49 -19.92 -27.01
CA ASP A 79 -1.53 -20.97 -27.34
C ASP A 79 -2.11 -22.36 -27.09
N GLU A 80 -2.81 -22.57 -25.96
CA GLU A 80 -3.47 -23.82 -25.65
C GLU A 80 -4.53 -24.16 -26.70
N ILE A 81 -5.37 -23.19 -27.08
CA ILE A 81 -6.37 -23.35 -28.14
C ILE A 81 -5.70 -23.72 -29.47
N ALA A 82 -4.56 -23.09 -29.80
CA ALA A 82 -3.83 -23.38 -31.03
C ALA A 82 -3.30 -24.81 -31.05
N VAL A 83 -2.74 -25.28 -29.93
CA VAL A 83 -2.26 -26.67 -29.79
C VAL A 83 -3.43 -27.65 -29.90
N GLN A 84 -4.52 -27.43 -29.17
CA GLN A 84 -5.72 -28.29 -29.21
C GLN A 84 -6.29 -28.39 -30.63
N LYS A 85 -6.36 -27.28 -31.38
CA LYS A 85 -6.79 -27.27 -32.79
C LYS A 85 -5.90 -28.15 -33.67
N ARG A 86 -4.57 -28.08 -33.50
CA ARG A 86 -3.62 -28.93 -34.25
C ARG A 86 -3.81 -30.41 -33.93
N VAL A 87 -3.99 -30.75 -32.65
CA VAL A 87 -4.26 -32.13 -32.21
C VAL A 87 -5.55 -32.66 -32.82
N ILE A 88 -6.63 -31.88 -32.78
CA ILE A 88 -7.91 -32.24 -33.41
C ILE A 88 -7.74 -32.48 -34.91
N ALA A 89 -7.00 -31.62 -35.61
CA ALA A 89 -6.74 -31.78 -37.04
C ALA A 89 -5.97 -33.08 -37.34
N SER A 90 -4.94 -33.38 -36.55
CA SER A 90 -4.15 -34.62 -36.68
C SER A 90 -5.02 -35.86 -36.45
N LEU A 91 -5.81 -35.89 -35.37
CA LEU A 91 -6.68 -37.02 -35.05
C LEU A 91 -7.78 -37.22 -36.12
N LYS A 92 -8.28 -36.15 -36.73
CA LYS A 92 -9.22 -36.23 -37.85
C LYS A 92 -8.57 -36.84 -39.09
N ALA A 93 -7.34 -36.45 -39.40
CA ALA A 93 -6.59 -37.01 -40.52
C ALA A 93 -6.32 -38.51 -40.32
N GLU A 94 -5.85 -38.90 -39.14
CA GLU A 94 -5.60 -40.29 -38.78
C GLU A 94 -6.88 -41.14 -38.83
N ASN A 95 -7.99 -40.64 -38.26
CA ASN A 95 -9.29 -41.32 -38.37
C ASN A 95 -9.74 -41.51 -39.83
N SER A 96 -9.51 -40.51 -40.69
CA SER A 96 -9.82 -40.63 -42.12
C SER A 96 -9.00 -41.71 -42.79
N GLU A 97 -7.70 -41.77 -42.49
CA GLU A 97 -6.79 -42.78 -43.04
C GLU A 97 -7.14 -44.20 -42.55
N LEU A 98 -7.39 -44.37 -41.25
CA LEU A 98 -7.80 -45.65 -40.67
C LEU A 98 -9.12 -46.14 -41.28
N ARG A 99 -10.10 -45.24 -41.46
CA ARG A 99 -11.36 -45.58 -42.15
C ARG A 99 -11.13 -46.05 -43.58
N LYS A 100 -10.22 -45.42 -44.32
CA LYS A 100 -9.85 -45.86 -45.68
C LYS A 100 -9.19 -47.25 -45.66
N LYS A 101 -8.26 -47.50 -44.72
CA LYS A 101 -7.60 -48.81 -44.56
C LYS A 101 -8.61 -49.91 -44.26
N ILE A 102 -9.52 -49.69 -43.31
CA ILE A 102 -10.58 -50.65 -42.98
C ILE A 102 -11.45 -50.96 -44.20
N LYS A 103 -11.84 -49.95 -44.96
CA LYS A 103 -12.63 -50.15 -46.19
C LYS A 103 -11.86 -50.99 -47.22
N GLY A 104 -10.58 -50.69 -47.45
CA GLY A 104 -9.75 -51.46 -48.37
C GLY A 104 -9.59 -52.93 -47.97
N TYR A 105 -9.44 -53.23 -46.67
CA TYR A 105 -9.42 -54.61 -46.19
C TYR A 105 -10.75 -55.33 -46.38
N ALA A 106 -11.87 -54.65 -46.14
CA ALA A 106 -13.20 -55.22 -46.36
C ALA A 106 -13.40 -55.57 -47.85
N ASP A 107 -13.07 -54.66 -48.76
CA ASP A 107 -13.22 -54.87 -50.21
C ASP A 107 -12.33 -56.03 -50.71
N ASN A 108 -11.09 -56.14 -50.22
CA ASN A 108 -10.16 -57.23 -50.56
C ASN A 108 -10.54 -58.59 -49.94
N SER A 109 -11.36 -58.62 -48.89
CA SER A 109 -11.81 -59.88 -48.26
C SER A 109 -13.04 -60.51 -48.93
N ILE A 110 -13.70 -59.75 -49.81
CA ILE A 110 -14.91 -60.17 -50.56
C ILE A 110 -14.55 -60.64 -51.99
N THR A 111 -13.31 -60.39 -52.43
CA THR A 111 -12.76 -60.83 -53.73
C THR A 111 -11.92 -62.08 -53.55
#